data_AF-A0A2V5IVQ0-F1
#
_entry.id   AF-A0A2V5IVQ0-F1
#
_cell.length_a   1.000
_cell.length_b   1.000
_cell.length_c   1.000
_cell.angle_alpha   90.00
_cell.angle_beta   90.00
_cell.angle_gamma   90.00
#
_symmetry.space_group_name_H-M   'P 1'
#
loop_
_entity.id
_entity.type
_entity.pdbx_description
1 polymer ?
#
loop_
_entity_poly.entity_id
_entity_poly.type
_entity_poly.pdbx_seq_one_letter_code
_entity_poly.pdbx_strand_id
1 'polypeptide(L)'
;MSRLLFTPANTRLLRLLNSGCPLDVPSISRTLAVQPRLVRRQLWELQRLRLVCRSLPATLPGPNRFTVDIRQLQDALAVAAQEMGTADE
;
A
#
# COMPACT_ATOMS: atom_id res chain seq x y z
N MET A 1 17.45 -0.80 2.57
CA MET A 1 16.63 -1.98 2.18
C MET A 1 15.38 -1.54 1.39
N SER A 2 15.54 -0.57 0.47
CA SER A 2 14.44 0.34 0.14
C SER A 2 13.90 0.19 -1.30
N ARG A 3 14.62 -0.54 -2.17
CA ARG A 3 14.25 -0.72 -3.59
C ARG A 3 13.07 -1.68 -3.83
N LEU A 4 12.79 -2.60 -2.90
CA LEU A 4 11.67 -3.54 -3.01
C LEU A 4 10.32 -2.91 -2.67
N LEU A 5 10.31 -1.76 -2.01
CA LEU A 5 9.10 -1.11 -1.49
C LEU A 5 8.30 -0.43 -2.61
N PHE A 6 9.00 0.21 -3.55
CA PHE A 6 8.43 1.00 -4.65
C PHE A 6 8.41 0.26 -5.98
N THR A 7 8.03 -1.02 -5.97
CA THR A 7 7.73 -1.69 -7.24
C THR A 7 6.59 -0.96 -7.97
N PRO A 8 6.54 -1.00 -9.31
CA PRO A 8 5.47 -0.36 -10.08
C PRO A 8 4.08 -0.90 -9.69
N ALA A 9 4.01 -2.15 -9.23
CA ALA A 9 2.78 -2.76 -8.75
C ALA A 9 2.35 -2.20 -7.39
N ASN A 10 3.28 -2.03 -6.44
CA ASN A 10 2.99 -1.46 -5.12
C ASN A 10 2.63 0.02 -5.21
N THR A 11 3.32 0.79 -6.04
CA THR A 11 3.00 2.22 -6.26
C THR A 11 1.63 2.42 -6.90
N ARG A 12 1.20 1.55 -7.83
CA ARG A 12 -0.17 1.57 -8.37
C ARG A 12 -1.21 1.26 -7.29
N LEU A 13 -0.93 0.27 -6.44
CA LEU A 13 -1.81 -0.11 -5.33
C LEU A 13 -1.92 1.03 -4.30
N LEU A 14 -0.80 1.64 -3.91
CA LEU A 14 -0.77 2.79 -3.02
C LEU A 14 -1.51 3.99 -3.61
N ARG A 15 -1.33 4.29 -4.91
CA ARG A 15 -2.10 5.34 -5.60
C ARG A 15 -3.59 5.07 -5.58
N LEU A 16 -4.01 3.82 -5.79
CA LEU A 16 -5.41 3.43 -5.72
C LEU A 16 -5.99 3.69 -4.32
N LEU A 17 -5.28 3.28 -3.27
CA LEU A 17 -5.69 3.48 -1.87
C LEU A 17 -5.60 4.93 -1.41
N ASN A 18 -4.75 5.75 -2.04
CA ASN A 18 -4.60 7.17 -1.75
C ASN A 18 -5.82 8.01 -2.19
N SER A 19 -6.78 7.42 -2.90
CA SER A 19 -8.04 8.08 -3.26
C SER A 19 -8.99 8.36 -2.07
N GLY A 20 -8.58 7.98 -0.85
CA GLY A 20 -9.29 8.29 0.40
C GLY A 20 -10.39 7.29 0.77
N CYS A 21 -10.70 6.33 -0.11
CA CYS A 21 -11.71 5.31 0.14
C CYS A 21 -11.09 3.99 0.65
N PRO A 22 -11.61 3.41 1.75
CA PRO A 22 -11.20 2.09 2.22
C PRO A 22 -11.65 1.00 1.22
N LEU A 23 -10.70 0.28 0.63
CA LEU A 23 -10.98 -0.73 -0.40
C LEU A 23 -10.72 -2.15 0.11
N ASP A 24 -11.54 -3.09 -0.34
CA ASP A 24 -11.36 -4.52 -0.11
C ASP A 24 -10.50 -5.19 -1.20
N VAL A 25 -9.92 -6.35 -0.89
CA VAL A 25 -9.09 -7.13 -1.82
C VAL A 25 -9.79 -7.43 -3.16
N PRO A 26 -11.06 -7.90 -3.20
CA PRO A 26 -11.77 -8.10 -4.46
C PRO A 26 -11.89 -6.83 -5.32
N SER A 27 -12.19 -5.69 -4.69
CA SER A 27 -12.26 -4.40 -5.38
C SER A 27 -10.90 -3.99 -5.96
N ILE A 28 -9.83 -4.10 -5.17
CA ILE A 28 -8.46 -3.81 -5.63
C ILE A 28 -8.05 -4.74 -6.78
N SER A 29 -8.34 -6.03 -6.65
CA SER A 29 -8.06 -7.05 -7.66
C SER A 29 -8.75 -6.76 -8.98
N ARG A 30 -10.02 -6.32 -8.95
CA ARG A 30 -10.76 -5.89 -10.14
C ARG A 30 -10.16 -4.63 -10.76
N THR A 31 -9.90 -3.59 -9.97
CA THR A 31 -9.42 -2.31 -10.51
C THR A 31 -8.02 -2.40 -11.10
N LEU A 32 -7.12 -3.18 -10.48
CA LEU A 32 -5.76 -3.35 -10.96
C LEU A 32 -5.62 -4.51 -11.98
N ALA A 33 -6.70 -5.25 -12.25
CA ALA A 33 -6.71 -6.48 -13.06
C ALA A 33 -5.62 -7.49 -12.63
N VAL A 34 -5.44 -7.68 -11.32
CA VAL A 34 -4.41 -8.56 -10.74
C VAL A 34 -5.07 -9.64 -9.90
N GLN A 35 -4.44 -10.82 -9.82
CA GLN A 35 -4.95 -11.90 -8.98
C GLN A 35 -5.05 -11.49 -7.50
N PRO A 36 -6.12 -11.88 -6.79
CA PRO A 36 -6.33 -11.52 -5.39
C PRO A 36 -5.26 -12.07 -4.46
N ARG A 37 -4.61 -13.20 -4.82
CA ARG A 37 -3.47 -13.76 -4.07
C ARG A 37 -2.27 -12.82 -4.06
N LEU A 38 -1.97 -12.20 -5.21
CA LEU A 38 -0.88 -11.22 -5.32
C LEU A 38 -1.21 -9.95 -4.54
N VAL A 39 -2.43 -9.43 -4.69
CA VAL A 39 -2.90 -8.25 -3.94
C VAL A 39 -2.77 -8.47 -2.44
N ARG A 40 -3.14 -9.65 -1.92
CA ARG A 40 -2.98 -9.99 -0.49
C ARG A 40 -1.51 -9.99 -0.07
N ARG A 41 -0.61 -10.54 -0.90
CA ARG A 41 0.83 -10.54 -0.62
C ARG A 41 1.39 -9.12 -0.57
N GLN A 42 1.04 -8.28 -1.54
CA GLN A 42 1.45 -6.88 -1.59
C GLN A 42 0.90 -6.08 -0.41
N LEU A 43 -0.38 -6.23 -0.08
CA LEU A 43 -0.97 -5.58 1.10
C LEU A 43 -0.30 -6.01 2.39
N TRP A 44 0.08 -7.29 2.51
CA TRP A 44 0.81 -7.80 3.67
C TRP A 44 2.20 -7.18 3.79
N GLU A 45 2.93 -7.07 2.67
CA GLU A 45 4.24 -6.39 2.64
C GLU A 45 4.10 -4.91 3.02
N LEU A 46 3.14 -4.19 2.44
CA LEU A 46 2.85 -2.79 2.74
C LEU A 46 2.40 -2.57 4.20
N GLN A 47 1.68 -3.53 4.78
CA GLN A 47 1.31 -3.51 6.19
C GLN A 47 2.50 -3.68 7.12
N ARG A 48 3.42 -4.59 6.78
CA ARG A 48 4.64 -4.82 7.55
C ARG A 48 5.49 -3.53 7.63
N LEU A 49 5.37 -2.68 6.62
CA LEU A 49 6.02 -1.38 6.51
C LEU A 49 5.18 -0.23 7.10
N ARG A 50 4.01 -0.53 7.69
CA ARG A 50 3.07 0.46 8.23
C ARG A 50 2.57 1.50 7.22
N LEU A 51 2.64 1.21 5.92
CA LEU A 51 2.14 2.09 4.85
C LEU A 51 0.64 1.94 4.61
N VAL A 52 0.09 0.77 4.96
CA VAL A 52 -1.32 0.44 4.79
C VAL A 52 -1.89 -0.06 6.11
N CYS A 53 -3.06 0.44 6.46
CA CYS A 53 -3.82 0.02 7.62
C CYS A 53 -4.96 -0.92 7.20
N ARG A 54 -5.21 -1.94 8.03
CA ARG A 54 -6.41 -2.79 7.91
C ARG A 54 -7.46 -2.28 8.86
N SER A 55 -8.61 -1.93 8.30
CA SER A 55 -9.81 -1.64 9.07
C SER A 55 -10.70 -2.88 9.04
N LEU A 56 -10.95 -3.44 10.22
CA LEU A 56 -11.99 -4.43 10.43
C LEU A 56 -13.34 -3.69 10.52
N PRO A 57 -14.40 -4.17 9.86
CA PRO A 57 -15.73 -3.60 10.05
C PRO A 57 -16.16 -3.76 11.52
N ALA A 58 -16.70 -2.68 12.10
CA ALA A 58 -17.12 -2.64 13.51
C ALA A 58 -18.33 -3.54 13.80
N THR A 59 -19.12 -3.87 12.78
CA THR A 59 -20.31 -4.69 12.88
C THR A 59 -20.36 -5.63 11.68
N LEU A 60 -20.58 -6.93 11.95
CA LEU A 60 -20.70 -8.04 10.99
C LEU A 60 -19.39 -8.56 10.35
N PRO A 61 -19.38 -9.83 9.87
CA PRO A 61 -18.29 -10.36 9.05
C PRO A 61 -18.29 -9.72 7.66
N GLY A 62 -17.87 -8.45 7.58
CA GLY A 62 -17.62 -7.75 6.33
C GLY A 62 -16.20 -7.98 5.82
N PRO A 63 -15.94 -7.73 4.52
CA PRO A 63 -14.60 -7.86 3.97
C PRO A 63 -13.64 -6.88 4.64
N ASN A 64 -12.43 -7.35 4.94
CA ASN A 64 -11.35 -6.50 5.43
C ASN A 64 -11.15 -5.34 4.47
N ARG A 65 -11.16 -4.11 4.99
CA ARG A 65 -10.88 -2.93 4.20
C ARG A 65 -9.47 -2.43 4.49
N PHE A 66 -8.85 -1.85 3.48
CA PHE A 66 -7.49 -1.36 3.55
C PHE A 66 -7.48 0.12 3.20
N THR A 67 -6.70 0.90 3.94
CA THR A 67 -6.49 2.33 3.72
C THR A 67 -5.00 2.62 3.73
N VAL A 68 -4.57 3.63 2.96
CA VAL A 68 -3.19 4.13 3.05
C VAL A 68 -3.04 5.02 4.27
N ASP A 69 -1.96 4.84 5.01
CA ASP A 69 -1.51 5.82 6.00
C ASP A 69 -0.65 6.86 5.27
N ILE A 70 -1.27 8.00 4.93
CA ILE A 70 -0.64 9.05 4.14
C ILE A 70 0.59 9.63 4.87
N ARG A 71 0.57 9.70 6.20
CA ARG A 71 1.69 10.25 6.98
C ARG A 71 2.89 9.31 6.90
N GLN A 72 2.67 8.01 7.09
CA GLN A 72 3.73 7.00 6.94
C GLN A 72 4.22 6.88 5.50
N LEU A 73 3.34 7.04 4.52
CA LEU A 73 3.73 7.03 3.10
C LEU A 73 4.62 8.22 2.74
N GLN A 74 4.29 9.43 3.22
CA GLN A 74 5.11 10.62 3.02
C GLN A 74 6.46 10.50 3.70
N ASP A 75 6.49 9.98 4.93
CA ASP A 75 7.73 9.74 5.67
C ASP A 75 8.64 8.73 4.96
N ALA A 76 8.08 7.59 4.55
CA ALA A 76 8.82 6.58 3.78
C ALA A 76 9.31 7.08 2.41
N LEU A 77 8.53 7.94 1.74
CA LEU A 77 8.95 8.61 0.51
C LEU A 77 10.07 9.61 0.76
N ALA A 78 10.01 10.38 1.85
CA ALA A 78 11.04 11.34 2.21
C ALA A 78 12.37 10.62 2.52
N VAL A 79 12.32 9.53 3.29
CA VAL A 79 13.49 8.68 3.57
C VAL A 79 14.06 8.10 2.29
N ALA A 80 13.21 7.54 1.42
CA ALA A 80 13.67 6.95 0.15
C ALA A 80 14.26 8.00 -0.81
N ALA A 81 13.68 9.21 -0.85
CA ALA A 81 14.21 10.33 -1.63
C ALA A 81 15.58 10.78 -1.09
N GLN A 82 15.76 10.80 0.22
CA GLN A 82 17.02 11.16 0.86
C GLN A 82 18.12 10.10 0.67
N GLU A 83 17.76 8.81 0.66
CA GLU A 83 18.67 7.71 0.30
C GLU A 83 19.04 7.69 -1.20
N MET A 84 18.19 8.22 -2.10
CA MET A 84 18.51 8.34 -3.53
C MET A 84 19.29 9.61 -3.88
N GLY A 85 19.07 10.71 -3.15
CA GLY A 85 19.77 11.98 -3.34
C GLY A 85 21.20 12.03 -2.77
N THR A 86 21.63 11.00 -2.06
CA THR A 86 22.99 10.85 -1.49
C THR A 86 23.93 10.00 -2.35
N ALA A 87 23.54 9.71 -3.61
CA ALA A 87 24.35 8.95 -4.56
C ALA A 87 24.97 9.81 -5.68
N ASP A 88 24.89 11.13 -5.57
CA ASP A 88 25.49 12.09 -6.51
C ASP A 88 26.40 13.03 -5.70
N GLU A 89 27.62 12.54 -5.39
CA GLU A 89 28.76 13.34 -4.92
C GLU A 89 29.94 13.07 -5.85
#